data_AF-A0A0K8SWT8-F1
#
_entry.id   AF-A0A0K8SWT8-F1
#
_cell.length_a   1.000
_cell.length_b   1.000
_cell.length_c   1.000
_cell.angle_alpha   90.00
_cell.angle_beta   90.00
_cell.angle_gamma   90.00
#
_symmetry.space_group_name_H-M   'P 1'
#
loop_
_entity.id
_entity.type
_entity.pdbx_description
1 polymer ?
#
loop_
_entity_poly.entity_id
_entity_poly.type
_entity_poly.pdbx_seq_one_letter_code
_entity_poly.pdbx_strand_id
1 'polypeptide(L)'
;GSTLALQDMLAEEPCSLAHLIVRSVKDWRLLEAIPFRGGSGKFGGGSGDGDKPLLKKAVLLVLKSVAVTVKETRCESSSDSSSSVSSEGEDADDDMAVIERSIREVLRQLDSCVKTLLPFHPETPLAQWVVQLFSDQDDALVEGMVCCLDVTIGLFHRENASQDLKKVLSPAVSLAQFLRTVSYGDDVLLDLLVSNETCFLLYLLRVLKYMRKNWPEFVSACSTELGDIMGVFSRLRLAIERLIARSLFPYNISPVLRLLEKCEQLYDGANP
;
A
#
# COMPACT_ATOMS: atom_id res chain seq x y z
N GLY A 1 -13.32 6.97 6.75
CA GLY A 1 -12.56 6.13 7.69
C GLY A 1 -11.39 6.91 8.24
N SER A 2 -11.06 6.74 9.52
CA SER A 2 -9.87 7.33 10.12
C SER A 2 -8.64 6.56 9.63
N THR A 3 -7.95 7.06 8.62
CA THR A 3 -6.72 6.39 8.15
C THR A 3 -5.62 6.62 9.20
N LEU A 4 -5.28 5.59 9.97
CA LEU A 4 -4.18 5.56 10.97
C LEU A 4 -2.86 6.12 10.41
N ALA A 5 -2.71 6.07 9.10
CA ALA A 5 -1.63 6.70 8.34
C ALA A 5 -1.47 8.21 8.57
N LEU A 6 -2.53 8.94 8.96
CA LEU A 6 -2.54 10.40 9.15
C LEU A 6 -2.20 10.89 10.57
N GLN A 7 -2.09 9.99 11.56
CA GLN A 7 -1.82 10.36 12.95
C GLN A 7 -0.32 10.41 13.23
N ASP A 8 0.21 11.49 13.79
CA ASP A 8 1.64 11.62 14.14
C ASP A 8 2.01 10.74 15.34
N MET A 9 1.08 10.62 16.30
CA MET A 9 1.17 9.70 17.44
C MET A 9 0.07 8.66 17.32
N LEU A 10 0.44 7.39 17.32
CA LEU A 10 -0.52 6.28 17.33
C LEU A 10 -1.02 6.06 18.77
N ALA A 11 -2.32 5.80 18.92
CA ALA A 11 -2.87 5.46 20.23
C ALA A 11 -2.43 4.04 20.63
N GLU A 12 -2.20 3.83 21.93
CA GLU A 12 -1.69 2.58 22.51
C GLU A 12 -2.59 1.37 22.23
N GLU A 13 -3.92 1.56 22.27
CA GLU A 13 -4.90 0.50 22.01
C GLU A 13 -4.80 -0.08 20.58
N PRO A 14 -4.87 0.72 19.49
CA PRO A 14 -4.62 0.23 18.12
C PRO A 14 -3.27 -0.46 17.93
N CYS A 15 -2.22 0.05 18.56
CA CYS A 15 -0.88 -0.55 18.50
C CYS A 15 -0.86 -1.92 19.16
N SER A 16 -1.37 -2.01 20.39
CA SER A 16 -1.47 -3.28 21.14
C SER A 16 -2.25 -4.34 20.37
N LEU A 17 -3.36 -3.94 19.74
CA LEU A 17 -4.15 -4.83 18.88
C LEU A 17 -3.38 -5.26 17.63
N ALA A 18 -2.67 -4.34 16.98
CA ALA A 18 -1.84 -4.65 15.81
C ALA A 18 -0.74 -5.68 16.14
N HIS A 19 -0.03 -5.50 17.24
CA HIS A 19 0.97 -6.46 17.72
C HIS A 19 0.35 -7.83 18.01
N LEU A 20 -0.81 -7.85 18.67
CA LEU A 20 -1.53 -9.09 18.94
C LEU A 20 -1.92 -9.83 17.65
N ILE A 21 -2.39 -9.10 16.63
CA ILE A 21 -2.76 -9.69 15.32
C ILE A 21 -1.52 -10.23 14.61
N VAL A 22 -0.43 -9.44 14.54
CA VAL A 22 0.85 -9.85 13.95
C VAL A 22 1.35 -11.15 14.62
N ARG A 23 1.31 -11.21 15.95
CA ARG A 23 1.68 -12.40 16.73
C ARG A 23 0.72 -13.57 16.49
N SER A 24 -0.58 -13.31 16.44
CA SER A 24 -1.60 -14.35 16.22
C SER A 24 -1.48 -15.00 14.84
N VAL A 25 -1.14 -14.22 13.81
CA VAL A 25 -0.85 -14.78 12.48
C VAL A 25 0.40 -15.64 12.56
N LYS A 26 1.51 -15.06 13.02
CA LYS A 26 2.83 -15.71 13.06
C LYS A 26 2.88 -16.99 13.88
N ASP A 27 2.34 -16.96 15.10
CA ASP A 27 2.53 -18.00 16.11
C ASP A 27 1.30 -18.90 16.29
N TRP A 28 0.09 -18.36 16.06
CA TRP A 28 -1.17 -19.05 16.42
C TRP A 28 -2.00 -19.51 15.21
N ARG A 29 -1.44 -19.42 14.00
CA ARG A 29 -2.08 -19.88 12.76
C ARG A 29 -3.47 -19.26 12.57
N LEU A 30 -3.66 -18.01 12.98
CA LEU A 30 -4.95 -17.29 12.91
C LEU A 30 -5.61 -17.41 11.52
N LEU A 31 -4.79 -17.39 10.47
CA LEU A 31 -5.24 -17.49 9.08
C LEU A 31 -5.92 -18.82 8.76
N GLU A 32 -5.58 -19.91 9.44
CA GLU A 32 -6.20 -21.22 9.24
C GLU A 32 -7.55 -21.35 9.94
N ALA A 33 -7.79 -20.53 10.96
CA ALA A 33 -9.06 -20.46 11.66
C ALA A 33 -10.12 -19.67 10.88
N ILE A 34 -9.75 -19.01 9.77
CA ILE A 34 -10.69 -18.26 8.93
C ILE A 34 -11.64 -19.26 8.27
N PRO A 35 -12.95 -19.22 8.60
CA PRO A 35 -13.91 -20.06 7.90
C PRO A 35 -13.99 -19.56 6.46
N PHE A 36 -13.47 -20.35 5.52
CA PHE A 36 -13.59 -20.05 4.10
C PHE A 36 -14.29 -21.19 3.36
N ARG A 37 -15.52 -20.91 2.94
CA ARG A 37 -16.29 -21.72 2.00
C ARG A 37 -16.30 -20.98 0.67
N GLY A 38 -15.71 -21.61 -0.34
CA GLY A 38 -15.87 -21.14 -1.72
C GLY A 38 -17.34 -21.10 -2.08
N GLY A 39 -17.79 -20.02 -2.73
CA GLY A 39 -19.19 -19.83 -3.11
C GLY A 39 -19.75 -21.09 -3.79
N SER A 40 -20.81 -21.66 -3.21
CA SER A 40 -21.42 -22.91 -3.68
C SER A 40 -22.31 -22.63 -4.89
N GLY A 41 -21.72 -22.31 -6.04
CA GLY A 41 -22.46 -22.19 -7.30
C GLY A 41 -22.99 -23.51 -7.86
N LYS A 42 -22.93 -24.63 -7.11
CA LYS A 42 -23.11 -25.97 -7.70
C LYS A 42 -24.50 -26.59 -7.62
N PHE A 43 -25.42 -26.16 -6.74
CA PHE A 43 -26.82 -26.62 -6.81
C PHE A 43 -27.72 -25.58 -6.13
N GLY A 44 -28.51 -24.83 -6.92
CA GLY A 44 -29.60 -23.99 -6.39
C GLY A 44 -29.54 -22.48 -6.65
N GLY A 45 -28.74 -21.99 -7.61
CA GLY A 45 -28.95 -20.65 -8.20
C GLY A 45 -28.61 -19.44 -7.32
N GLY A 46 -27.84 -19.60 -6.24
CA GLY A 46 -27.32 -18.49 -5.43
C GLY A 46 -25.88 -18.13 -5.82
N SER A 47 -25.69 -16.99 -6.49
CA SER A 47 -24.38 -16.41 -6.80
C SER A 47 -23.75 -15.71 -5.57
N GLY A 48 -23.76 -16.36 -4.41
CA GLY A 48 -23.16 -15.77 -3.21
C GLY A 48 -21.63 -15.78 -3.30
N ASP A 49 -20.99 -14.66 -2.94
CA ASP A 49 -19.53 -14.49 -2.87
C ASP A 49 -18.86 -15.38 -1.79
N GLY A 50 -19.61 -16.32 -1.20
CA GLY A 50 -19.19 -17.18 -0.10
C GLY A 50 -18.63 -16.36 1.06
N ASP A 51 -17.52 -16.81 1.61
CA ASP A 51 -16.80 -16.13 2.69
C ASP A 51 -15.73 -15.12 2.19
N LYS A 52 -15.73 -14.78 0.89
CA LYS A 52 -14.75 -13.84 0.32
C LYS A 52 -14.80 -12.44 0.96
N PRO A 53 -15.96 -11.87 1.33
CA PRO A 53 -15.97 -10.59 2.06
C PRO A 53 -15.30 -10.68 3.44
N LEU A 54 -15.42 -11.81 4.13
CA LEU A 54 -14.74 -12.05 5.40
C LEU A 54 -13.22 -12.16 5.19
N LEU A 55 -12.78 -12.90 4.17
CA LEU A 55 -11.38 -13.01 3.79
C LEU A 55 -10.78 -11.63 3.46
N LYS A 56 -11.47 -10.80 2.67
CA LYS A 56 -11.05 -9.42 2.37
C LYS A 56 -10.81 -8.59 3.63
N LYS A 57 -11.75 -8.64 4.58
CA LYS A 57 -11.63 -7.93 5.87
C LYS A 57 -10.47 -8.47 6.71
N ALA A 58 -10.28 -9.78 6.77
CA ALA A 58 -9.16 -10.40 7.49
C ALA A 58 -7.81 -10.01 6.88
N VAL A 59 -7.69 -10.06 5.54
CA VAL A 59 -6.49 -9.61 4.83
C VAL A 59 -6.19 -8.15 5.11
N LEU A 60 -7.18 -7.26 4.98
CA LEU A 60 -6.99 -5.84 5.24
C LEU A 60 -6.60 -5.57 6.70
N LEU A 61 -7.19 -6.30 7.65
CA LEU A 61 -6.85 -6.20 9.07
C LEU A 61 -5.38 -6.59 9.33
N VAL A 62 -4.89 -7.66 8.70
CA VAL A 62 -3.48 -8.05 8.80
C VAL A 62 -2.57 -7.00 8.18
N LEU A 63 -2.88 -6.50 6.97
CA LEU A 63 -2.09 -5.45 6.31
C LEU A 63 -2.03 -4.17 7.15
N LYS A 64 -3.14 -3.75 7.74
CA LYS A 64 -3.20 -2.61 8.65
C LYS A 64 -2.35 -2.84 9.90
N SER A 65 -2.44 -4.03 10.49
CA SER A 65 -1.67 -4.38 11.70
C SER A 65 -0.16 -4.34 11.42
N VAL A 66 0.27 -4.86 10.26
CA VAL A 66 1.66 -4.79 9.82
C VAL A 66 2.09 -3.33 9.61
N ALA A 67 1.29 -2.52 8.91
CA ALA A 67 1.61 -1.11 8.67
C ALA A 67 1.71 -0.29 9.98
N VAL A 68 0.82 -0.54 10.94
CA VAL A 68 0.84 0.07 12.28
C VAL A 68 2.12 -0.32 13.03
N THR A 69 2.46 -1.61 13.04
CA THR A 69 3.68 -2.13 13.70
C THR A 69 4.95 -1.45 13.15
N VAL A 70 5.06 -1.30 11.82
CA VAL A 70 6.19 -0.60 11.18
C VAL A 70 6.23 0.88 11.57
N LYS A 71 5.07 1.53 11.64
CA LYS A 71 4.98 2.96 11.91
C LYS A 71 5.32 3.28 13.37
N GLU A 72 4.76 2.52 14.31
CA GLU A 72 5.00 2.71 15.74
C GLU A 72 6.49 2.58 16.10
N THR A 73 7.12 1.51 15.62
CA THR A 73 8.54 1.22 15.87
C THR A 73 9.48 2.31 15.33
N ARG A 74 9.05 3.07 14.32
CA ARG A 74 9.75 4.27 13.84
C ARG A 74 9.53 5.50 14.73
N CYS A 75 8.32 5.66 15.27
CA CYS A 75 7.97 6.77 16.15
C CYS A 75 8.67 6.66 17.51
N GLU A 76 8.80 5.45 18.07
CA GLU A 76 9.56 5.20 19.30
C GLU A 76 11.03 5.61 19.13
N SER A 77 11.69 5.20 18.03
CA SER A 77 13.08 5.59 17.75
C SER A 77 13.29 7.11 17.57
N SER A 78 12.23 7.87 17.24
CA SER A 78 12.31 9.32 17.02
C SER A 78 12.05 10.12 18.30
N SER A 79 11.39 9.51 19.29
CA SER A 79 10.99 10.18 20.54
C SER A 79 12.12 10.24 21.57
N ASP A 80 13.11 9.36 21.45
CA ASP A 80 14.26 9.28 22.36
C ASP A 80 15.46 10.15 21.93
N SER A 81 15.31 10.96 20.87
CA SER A 81 16.37 11.85 20.35
C SER A 81 16.72 13.06 21.24
N SER A 82 16.45 12.99 22.55
CA SER A 82 16.83 14.03 23.53
C SER A 82 17.81 13.59 24.61
N SER A 83 18.40 12.39 24.52
CA SER A 83 19.53 11.99 25.35
C SER A 83 20.69 11.41 24.55
N SER A 84 21.88 11.58 25.13
CA SER A 84 23.18 11.50 24.48
C SER A 84 23.78 10.09 24.40
N VAL A 85 24.74 9.96 23.47
CA VAL A 85 25.87 9.00 23.36
C VAL A 85 25.61 7.64 22.71
N SER A 86 25.94 7.55 21.41
CA SER A 86 26.78 6.55 20.73
C SER A 86 26.55 5.03 20.89
N SER A 87 25.60 4.55 21.68
CA SER A 87 25.28 3.12 21.86
C SER A 87 23.84 2.76 21.49
N GLU A 88 22.92 3.73 21.44
CA GLU A 88 21.50 3.51 21.11
C GLU A 88 21.24 3.24 19.62
N GLY A 89 22.21 3.55 18.75
CA GLY A 89 22.09 3.34 17.31
C GLY A 89 22.19 1.87 16.89
N GLU A 90 22.86 1.02 17.68
CA GLU A 90 22.97 -0.43 17.41
C GLU A 90 21.71 -1.16 17.89
N ASP A 91 21.19 -0.82 19.07
CA ASP A 91 19.98 -1.42 19.65
C ASP A 91 18.72 -1.14 18.79
N ALA A 92 18.52 0.12 18.36
CA ALA A 92 17.40 0.48 17.49
C ALA A 92 17.48 -0.21 16.12
N ASP A 93 18.71 -0.49 15.66
CA ASP A 93 18.95 -1.16 14.40
C ASP A 93 18.67 -2.66 14.46
N ASP A 94 18.92 -3.30 15.60
CA ASP A 94 18.60 -4.69 15.88
C ASP A 94 17.10 -4.92 16.07
N ASP A 95 16.42 -4.02 16.78
CA ASP A 95 14.96 -4.05 16.95
C ASP A 95 14.24 -3.99 15.60
N MET A 96 14.63 -3.03 14.74
CA MET A 96 14.09 -2.91 13.39
C MET A 96 14.33 -4.17 12.54
N ALA A 97 15.49 -4.83 12.71
CA ALA A 97 15.78 -6.08 12.02
C ALA A 97 14.92 -7.25 12.52
N VAL A 98 14.60 -7.30 13.82
CA VAL A 98 13.66 -8.29 14.39
C VAL A 98 12.25 -8.05 13.83
N ILE A 99 11.82 -6.80 13.77
CA ILE A 99 10.53 -6.38 13.21
C ILE A 99 10.44 -6.76 11.73
N GLU A 100 11.48 -6.47 10.92
CA GLU A 100 11.52 -6.84 9.50
C GLU A 100 11.34 -8.37 9.31
N ARG A 101 12.03 -9.19 10.12
CA ARG A 101 11.88 -10.66 10.07
C ARG A 101 10.46 -11.09 10.43
N SER A 102 9.86 -10.48 11.46
CA SER A 102 8.50 -10.78 11.89
C SER A 102 7.47 -10.44 10.81
N ILE A 103 7.59 -9.26 10.21
CA ILE A 103 6.70 -8.78 9.15
C ILE A 103 6.82 -9.65 7.90
N ARG A 104 8.04 -10.02 7.51
CA ARG A 104 8.25 -10.90 6.37
C ARG A 104 7.50 -12.22 6.55
N GLU A 105 7.62 -12.86 7.72
CA GLU A 105 6.94 -14.14 7.94
C GLU A 105 5.42 -13.99 7.93
N VAL A 106 4.88 -12.93 8.54
CA VAL A 106 3.42 -12.64 8.53
C VAL A 106 2.92 -12.44 7.10
N LEU A 107 3.63 -11.67 6.27
CA LEU A 107 3.25 -11.44 4.88
C LEU A 107 3.39 -12.71 4.03
N ARG A 108 4.39 -13.56 4.32
CA ARG A 108 4.55 -14.86 3.66
C ARG A 108 3.39 -15.81 3.99
N GLN A 109 2.97 -15.86 5.26
CA GLN A 109 1.82 -16.67 5.68
C GLN A 109 0.51 -16.13 5.10
N LEU A 110 0.36 -14.80 5.04
CA LEU A 110 -0.79 -14.16 4.41
C LEU A 110 -0.87 -14.48 2.91
N ASP A 111 0.24 -14.34 2.18
CA ASP A 111 0.35 -14.68 0.76
C ASP A 111 -0.01 -16.15 0.51
N SER A 112 0.56 -17.07 1.30
CA SER A 112 0.26 -18.49 1.22
C SER A 112 -1.22 -18.80 1.51
N CYS A 113 -1.81 -18.16 2.52
CA CYS A 113 -3.23 -18.33 2.84
C CYS A 113 -4.11 -17.88 1.67
N VAL A 114 -3.90 -16.65 1.18
CA VAL A 114 -4.71 -16.07 0.09
C VAL A 114 -4.61 -16.91 -1.18
N LYS A 115 -3.41 -17.35 -1.57
CA LYS A 115 -3.19 -18.21 -2.76
C LYS A 115 -3.74 -19.64 -2.61
N THR A 116 -3.94 -20.10 -1.38
CA THR A 116 -4.61 -21.39 -1.12
C THR A 116 -6.13 -21.26 -1.25
N LEU A 117 -6.69 -20.13 -0.82
CA LEU A 117 -8.14 -19.90 -0.79
C LEU A 117 -8.69 -19.33 -2.12
N LEU A 118 -7.87 -18.62 -2.89
CA LEU A 118 -8.25 -17.94 -4.12
C LEU A 118 -7.34 -18.35 -5.29
N PRO A 119 -7.86 -18.33 -6.55
CA PRO A 119 -7.16 -18.85 -7.72
C PRO A 119 -6.11 -17.86 -8.28
N PHE A 120 -5.26 -17.30 -7.42
CA PHE A 120 -4.12 -16.49 -7.86
C PHE A 120 -2.98 -17.37 -8.36
N HIS A 121 -2.21 -16.87 -9.31
CA HIS A 121 -1.02 -17.58 -9.77
C HIS A 121 0.06 -17.59 -8.65
N PRO A 122 0.83 -18.68 -8.47
CA PRO A 122 1.86 -18.75 -7.42
C PRO A 122 2.87 -17.61 -7.45
N GLU A 123 3.26 -17.20 -8.67
CA GLU A 123 4.21 -16.09 -8.90
C GLU A 123 3.57 -14.70 -8.81
N THR A 124 2.27 -14.58 -8.57
CA THR A 124 1.64 -13.26 -8.40
C THR A 124 2.14 -12.62 -7.10
N PRO A 125 2.83 -11.46 -7.15
CA PRO A 125 3.33 -10.79 -5.95
C PRO A 125 2.19 -10.20 -5.12
N LEU A 126 2.45 -10.00 -3.83
CA LEU A 126 1.48 -9.43 -2.88
C LEU A 126 0.94 -8.08 -3.33
N ALA A 127 1.84 -7.19 -3.74
CA ALA A 127 1.50 -5.88 -4.29
C ALA A 127 0.49 -5.95 -5.46
N GLN A 128 0.48 -7.05 -6.23
CA GLN A 128 -0.44 -7.24 -7.35
C GLN A 128 -1.76 -7.86 -6.91
N TRP A 129 -1.75 -8.97 -6.18
CA TRP A 129 -3.02 -9.63 -5.82
C TRP A 129 -3.82 -8.81 -4.82
N VAL A 130 -3.20 -7.95 -3.98
CA VAL A 130 -3.92 -7.04 -3.09
C VAL A 130 -4.86 -6.13 -3.89
N VAL A 131 -4.37 -5.54 -4.99
CA VAL A 131 -5.18 -4.69 -5.86
C VAL A 131 -6.31 -5.50 -6.51
N GLN A 132 -6.02 -6.71 -6.97
CA GLN A 132 -7.02 -7.59 -7.60
C GLN A 132 -8.08 -8.09 -6.60
N LEU A 133 -7.71 -8.28 -5.33
CA LEU A 133 -8.59 -8.76 -4.28
C LEU A 133 -9.65 -7.71 -3.92
N PHE A 134 -9.25 -6.44 -3.87
CA PHE A 134 -10.09 -5.32 -3.42
C PHE A 134 -10.68 -4.49 -4.57
N SER A 135 -10.53 -4.89 -5.83
CA SER A 135 -10.91 -4.08 -7.01
C SER A 135 -12.39 -3.68 -7.11
N ASP A 136 -13.26 -4.27 -6.30
CA ASP A 136 -14.70 -4.01 -6.20
C ASP A 136 -15.09 -3.14 -4.99
N GLN A 137 -14.12 -2.72 -4.17
CA GLN A 137 -14.32 -1.89 -2.97
C GLN A 137 -13.24 -0.82 -2.89
N ASP A 138 -13.53 0.38 -3.40
CA ASP A 138 -12.56 1.48 -3.52
C ASP A 138 -11.89 1.86 -2.20
N ASP A 139 -12.64 1.86 -1.10
CA ASP A 139 -12.12 2.15 0.24
C ASP A 139 -11.07 1.12 0.69
N ALA A 140 -11.42 -0.17 0.60
CA ALA A 140 -10.52 -1.27 0.97
C ALA A 140 -9.32 -1.38 0.02
N LEU A 141 -9.52 -1.09 -1.27
CA LEU A 141 -8.48 -1.07 -2.28
C LEU A 141 -7.42 -0.03 -1.96
N VAL A 142 -7.84 1.23 -1.81
CA VAL A 142 -6.94 2.33 -1.53
C VAL A 142 -6.25 2.12 -0.18
N GLU A 143 -6.98 1.68 0.85
CA GLU A 143 -6.38 1.37 2.16
C GLU A 143 -5.34 0.25 2.10
N GLY A 144 -5.61 -0.83 1.35
CA GLY A 144 -4.66 -1.92 1.15
C GLY A 144 -3.38 -1.44 0.46
N MET A 145 -3.52 -0.61 -0.58
CA MET A 145 -2.39 -0.01 -1.28
C MET A 145 -1.57 0.94 -0.39
N VAL A 146 -2.23 1.75 0.45
CA VAL A 146 -1.56 2.59 1.46
C VAL A 146 -0.79 1.74 2.46
N CYS A 147 -1.36 0.64 2.95
CA CYS A 147 -0.67 -0.25 3.89
C CYS A 147 0.62 -0.81 3.27
N CYS A 148 0.56 -1.34 2.04
CA CYS A 148 1.75 -1.85 1.35
C CYS A 148 2.81 -0.77 1.13
N LEU A 149 2.39 0.44 0.75
CA LEU A 149 3.29 1.59 0.57
C LEU A 149 3.94 2.02 1.88
N ASP A 150 3.19 2.09 2.98
CA ASP A 150 3.70 2.51 4.28
C ASP A 150 4.70 1.50 4.86
N VAL A 151 4.42 0.21 4.73
CA VAL A 151 5.36 -0.85 5.11
C VAL A 151 6.65 -0.72 4.28
N THR A 152 6.53 -0.47 2.98
CA THR A 152 7.69 -0.27 2.09
C THR A 152 8.52 0.94 2.54
N ILE A 153 7.89 2.10 2.70
CA ILE A 153 8.59 3.33 3.11
C ILE A 153 9.22 3.16 4.50
N GLY A 154 8.51 2.51 5.42
CA GLY A 154 8.95 2.33 6.80
C GLY A 154 10.05 1.30 6.98
N LEU A 155 10.13 0.25 6.18
CA LEU A 155 11.20 -0.75 6.28
C LEU A 155 12.43 -0.39 5.42
N PHE A 156 12.22 0.14 4.21
CA PHE A 156 13.30 0.33 3.23
C PHE A 156 13.99 1.70 3.30
N HIS A 157 13.97 2.37 4.46
CA HIS A 157 14.87 3.51 4.69
C HIS A 157 16.35 3.06 4.71
N ARG A 158 16.61 1.79 5.03
CA ARG A 158 17.96 1.21 5.16
C ARG A 158 18.40 0.54 3.86
N GLU A 159 19.64 0.75 3.44
CA GLU A 159 20.20 0.15 2.22
C GLU A 159 20.29 -1.38 2.29
N ASN A 160 20.41 -1.95 3.50
CA ASN A 160 20.53 -3.40 3.74
C ASN A 160 19.19 -4.14 3.90
N ALA A 161 18.06 -3.42 3.81
CA ALA A 161 16.75 -4.04 3.97
C ALA A 161 16.46 -5.01 2.81
N SER A 162 15.79 -6.11 3.12
CA SER A 162 15.78 -7.27 2.22
C SER A 162 15.13 -7.02 0.86
N GLN A 163 15.89 -7.36 -0.18
CA GLN A 163 15.44 -7.27 -1.57
C GLN A 163 14.19 -8.10 -1.85
N ASP A 164 13.98 -9.22 -1.14
CA ASP A 164 12.81 -10.07 -1.33
C ASP A 164 11.53 -9.33 -0.95
N LEU A 165 11.55 -8.63 0.20
CA LEU A 165 10.39 -7.91 0.68
C LEU A 165 10.07 -6.68 -0.19
N LYS A 166 11.11 -6.03 -0.77
CA LYS A 166 10.94 -4.96 -1.76
C LYS A 166 10.16 -5.43 -2.99
N LYS A 167 10.46 -6.64 -3.47
CA LYS A 167 9.73 -7.24 -4.61
C LYS A 167 8.29 -7.59 -4.25
N VAL A 168 8.07 -8.15 -3.06
CA VAL A 168 6.74 -8.55 -2.58
C VAL A 168 5.79 -7.35 -2.45
N LEU A 169 6.28 -6.22 -1.92
CA LEU A 169 5.49 -5.02 -1.61
C LEU A 169 5.71 -3.85 -2.58
N SER A 170 6.31 -4.09 -3.75
CA SER A 170 6.72 -3.02 -4.68
C SER A 170 5.58 -2.02 -4.96
N PRO A 171 5.73 -0.74 -4.55
CA PRO A 171 4.72 0.28 -4.84
C PRO A 171 4.50 0.49 -6.33
N ALA A 172 5.56 0.36 -7.12
CA ALA A 172 5.52 0.46 -8.57
C ALA A 172 4.58 -0.61 -9.16
N VAL A 173 4.72 -1.86 -8.72
CA VAL A 173 3.85 -2.98 -9.14
C VAL A 173 2.40 -2.75 -8.71
N SER A 174 2.18 -2.29 -7.47
CA SER A 174 0.82 -2.01 -6.98
C SER A 174 0.14 -0.90 -7.80
N LEU A 175 0.87 0.18 -8.12
CA LEU A 175 0.35 1.29 -8.92
C LEU A 175 0.03 0.84 -10.35
N ALA A 176 0.94 0.11 -11.01
CA ALA A 176 0.73 -0.42 -12.35
C ALA A 176 -0.49 -1.34 -12.39
N GLN A 177 -0.64 -2.25 -11.41
CA GLN A 177 -1.82 -3.10 -11.31
C GLN A 177 -3.10 -2.29 -11.07
N PHE A 178 -3.07 -1.24 -10.25
CA PHE A 178 -4.22 -0.37 -10.03
C PHE A 178 -4.64 0.33 -11.31
N LEU A 179 -3.70 0.97 -12.01
CA LEU A 179 -3.95 1.65 -13.28
C LEU A 179 -4.50 0.70 -14.35
N ARG A 180 -3.99 -0.53 -14.42
CA ARG A 180 -4.55 -1.57 -15.30
C ARG A 180 -5.97 -1.95 -14.91
N THR A 181 -6.27 -2.03 -13.61
CA THR A 181 -7.60 -2.38 -13.09
C THR A 181 -8.65 -1.33 -13.46
N VAL A 182 -8.26 -0.05 -13.46
CA VAL A 182 -9.11 1.07 -13.92
C VAL A 182 -8.94 1.40 -15.41
N SER A 183 -8.35 0.47 -16.19
CA SER A 183 -8.14 0.61 -17.65
C SER A 183 -7.43 1.90 -18.08
N TYR A 184 -6.50 2.39 -17.25
CA TYR A 184 -5.75 3.64 -17.47
C TYR A 184 -6.65 4.88 -17.67
N GLY A 185 -7.85 4.88 -17.07
CA GLY A 185 -8.76 6.02 -17.04
C GLY A 185 -8.34 7.05 -15.98
N ASP A 186 -8.07 8.29 -16.39
CA ASP A 186 -7.78 9.40 -15.47
C ASP A 186 -9.03 9.96 -14.77
N ASP A 187 -10.21 9.71 -15.33
CA ASP A 187 -11.52 10.03 -14.76
C ASP A 187 -11.76 9.32 -13.42
N VAL A 188 -11.45 8.02 -13.34
CA VAL A 188 -11.57 7.26 -12.08
C VAL A 188 -10.65 7.82 -11.00
N LEU A 189 -9.41 8.19 -11.36
CA LEU A 189 -8.47 8.80 -10.42
C LEU A 189 -8.94 10.18 -9.96
N LEU A 190 -9.54 10.94 -10.87
CA LEU A 190 -10.09 12.25 -10.56
C LEU A 190 -11.28 12.13 -9.61
N ASP A 191 -12.19 11.18 -9.84
CA ASP A 191 -13.35 10.91 -8.99
C ASP A 191 -12.90 10.48 -7.58
N LEU A 192 -11.89 9.63 -7.47
CA LEU A 192 -11.28 9.23 -6.20
C LEU A 192 -10.61 10.41 -5.46
N LEU A 193 -10.10 11.43 -6.18
CA LEU A 193 -9.53 12.63 -5.56
C LEU A 193 -10.61 13.61 -5.12
N VAL A 194 -11.66 13.79 -5.92
CA VAL A 194 -12.74 14.74 -5.59
C VAL A 194 -13.64 14.18 -4.49
N SER A 195 -13.86 12.87 -4.46
CA SER A 195 -14.57 12.17 -3.39
C SER A 195 -13.79 12.17 -2.09
N ASN A 196 -14.49 12.31 -0.96
CA ASN A 196 -13.94 12.20 0.39
C ASN A 196 -14.18 10.82 1.03
N GLU A 197 -14.63 9.84 0.24
CA GLU A 197 -14.95 8.48 0.72
C GLU A 197 -13.70 7.63 0.95
N THR A 198 -12.62 7.92 0.21
CA THR A 198 -11.37 7.17 0.26
C THR A 198 -10.20 8.03 0.73
N CYS A 199 -9.10 7.38 1.12
CA CYS A 199 -7.84 8.06 1.40
C CYS A 199 -6.95 8.21 0.15
N PHE A 200 -7.54 8.30 -1.05
CA PHE A 200 -6.78 8.27 -2.30
C PHE A 200 -5.81 9.44 -2.47
N LEU A 201 -6.17 10.64 -1.98
CA LEU A 201 -5.24 11.77 -1.92
C LEU A 201 -3.95 11.42 -1.17
N LEU A 202 -4.07 10.72 -0.04
CA LEU A 202 -2.93 10.31 0.78
C LEU A 202 -2.06 9.30 0.01
N TYR A 203 -2.70 8.29 -0.60
CA TYR A 203 -2.04 7.31 -1.44
C TYR A 203 -1.26 8.00 -2.57
N LEU A 204 -1.94 8.83 -3.37
CA LEU A 204 -1.36 9.48 -4.54
C LEU A 204 -0.18 10.38 -4.15
N LEU A 205 -0.34 11.19 -3.09
CA LEU A 205 0.74 12.04 -2.60
C LEU A 205 1.98 11.23 -2.21
N ARG A 206 1.79 10.11 -1.49
CA ARG A 206 2.90 9.28 -1.00
C ARG A 206 3.55 8.48 -2.12
N VAL A 207 2.77 7.91 -3.05
CA VAL A 207 3.34 7.13 -4.16
C VAL A 207 4.11 8.04 -5.11
N LEU A 208 3.63 9.26 -5.40
CA LEU A 208 4.38 10.22 -6.22
C LEU A 208 5.69 10.68 -5.53
N LYS A 209 5.68 10.85 -4.20
CA LYS A 209 6.92 11.11 -3.44
C LYS A 209 7.90 9.94 -3.51
N TYR A 210 7.40 8.70 -3.40
CA TYR A 210 8.19 7.49 -3.54
C TYR A 210 8.80 7.39 -4.94
N MET A 211 8.00 7.59 -5.99
CA MET A 211 8.45 7.55 -7.39
C MET A 211 9.55 8.57 -7.65
N ARG A 212 9.35 9.81 -7.22
CA ARG A 212 10.36 10.86 -7.37
C ARG A 212 11.68 10.52 -6.67
N LYS A 213 11.63 9.87 -5.51
CA LYS A 213 12.82 9.46 -4.75
C LYS A 213 13.52 8.25 -5.36
N ASN A 214 12.75 7.30 -5.90
CA ASN A 214 13.23 6.00 -6.38
C ASN A 214 12.98 5.82 -7.89
N TRP A 215 13.17 6.88 -8.67
CA TRP A 215 12.83 6.91 -10.10
C TRP A 215 13.45 5.76 -10.92
N PRO A 216 14.74 5.41 -10.78
CA PRO A 216 15.33 4.31 -11.55
C PRO A 216 14.71 2.95 -11.23
N GLU A 217 14.40 2.69 -9.96
CA GLU A 217 13.72 1.45 -9.53
C GLU A 217 12.30 1.39 -10.09
N PHE A 218 11.59 2.52 -10.06
CA PHE A 218 10.26 2.65 -10.64
C PHE A 218 10.25 2.37 -12.15
N VAL A 219 11.17 2.97 -12.90
CA VAL A 219 11.32 2.75 -14.35
C VAL A 219 11.62 1.29 -14.66
N SER A 220 12.52 0.66 -13.88
CA SER A 220 12.84 -0.76 -14.03
C SER A 220 11.61 -1.66 -13.80
N ALA A 221 10.86 -1.39 -12.73
CA ALA A 221 9.68 -2.17 -12.36
C ALA A 221 8.50 -2.00 -13.34
N CYS A 222 8.34 -0.81 -13.92
CA CYS A 222 7.22 -0.46 -14.79
C CYS A 222 7.58 -0.40 -16.28
N SER A 223 8.77 -0.85 -16.69
CA SER A 223 9.36 -0.56 -18.01
C SER A 223 8.41 -0.74 -19.21
N THR A 224 7.56 -1.78 -19.22
CA THR A 224 6.62 -2.05 -20.31
C THR A 224 5.38 -1.15 -20.32
N GLU A 225 5.00 -0.59 -19.18
CA GLU A 225 3.78 0.20 -18.99
C GLU A 225 4.07 1.66 -18.60
N LEU A 226 5.35 2.05 -18.53
CA LEU A 226 5.78 3.36 -18.08
C LEU A 226 5.13 4.49 -18.89
N GLY A 227 5.07 4.34 -20.21
CA GLY A 227 4.43 5.32 -21.10
C GLY A 227 2.94 5.50 -20.81
N ASP A 228 2.22 4.41 -20.55
CA ASP A 228 0.79 4.45 -20.22
C ASP A 228 0.56 5.12 -18.86
N ILE A 229 1.37 4.77 -17.85
CA ILE A 229 1.31 5.37 -16.51
C ILE A 229 1.56 6.88 -16.59
N MET A 230 2.60 7.31 -17.30
CA MET A 230 2.90 8.73 -17.47
C MET A 230 1.83 9.45 -18.29
N GLY A 231 1.23 8.78 -19.27
CA GLY A 231 0.06 9.27 -20.01
C GLY A 231 -1.13 9.55 -19.09
N VAL A 232 -1.45 8.63 -18.17
CA VAL A 232 -2.50 8.84 -17.16
C VAL A 232 -2.18 10.05 -16.29
N PHE A 233 -0.95 10.16 -15.80
CA PHE A 233 -0.55 11.25 -14.92
C PHE A 233 -0.62 12.61 -15.60
N SER A 234 -0.25 12.69 -16.87
CA SER A 234 -0.38 13.90 -17.68
C SER A 234 -1.83 14.32 -17.87
N ARG A 235 -2.72 13.37 -18.22
CA ARG A 235 -4.16 13.64 -18.37
C ARG A 235 -4.80 14.05 -17.04
N LEU A 236 -4.49 13.34 -15.97
CA LEU A 236 -4.95 13.65 -14.61
C LEU A 236 -4.52 15.06 -14.19
N ARG A 237 -3.26 15.44 -14.43
CA ARG A 237 -2.76 16.79 -14.14
C ARG A 237 -3.58 17.85 -14.87
N LEU A 238 -3.78 17.70 -16.19
CA LEU A 238 -4.59 18.62 -16.99
C LEU A 238 -6.05 18.69 -16.51
N ALA A 239 -6.64 17.56 -16.09
CA ALA A 239 -7.99 17.52 -15.55
C ALA A 239 -8.10 18.29 -14.22
N ILE A 240 -7.14 18.11 -13.32
CA ILE A 240 -7.05 18.84 -12.05
C ILE A 240 -6.89 20.36 -12.31
N GLU A 241 -5.99 20.76 -13.21
CA GLU A 241 -5.78 22.17 -13.59
C GLU A 241 -7.06 22.82 -14.12
N ARG A 242 -7.83 22.11 -14.95
CA ARG A 242 -9.13 22.59 -15.46
C ARG A 242 -10.14 22.81 -14.35
N LEU A 243 -10.19 21.93 -13.35
CA LEU A 243 -11.09 22.10 -12.19
C LEU A 243 -10.65 23.28 -11.30
N ILE A 244 -9.35 23.47 -11.09
CA ILE A 244 -8.82 24.62 -10.34
C ILE A 244 -9.13 25.94 -11.05
N ALA A 245 -8.92 26.01 -12.36
CA ALA A 245 -9.23 27.20 -13.15
C ALA A 245 -10.71 27.62 -13.05
N ARG A 246 -11.59 26.66 -12.77
CA ARG A 246 -13.02 26.87 -12.55
C ARG A 246 -13.42 26.97 -11.08
N SER A 247 -12.46 26.92 -10.14
CA SER A 247 -12.69 26.89 -8.69
C SER A 247 -13.60 25.75 -8.23
N LEU A 248 -13.55 24.60 -8.92
CA LEU A 248 -14.38 23.42 -8.64
C LEU A 248 -13.66 22.34 -7.82
N PHE A 249 -12.35 22.50 -7.57
CA PHE A 249 -11.59 21.52 -6.80
C PHE A 249 -11.84 21.71 -5.29
N PRO A 250 -12.22 20.67 -4.53
CA PRO A 250 -12.74 20.83 -3.17
C PRO A 250 -11.71 21.26 -2.11
N TYR A 251 -10.42 21.19 -2.41
CA TYR A 251 -9.34 21.52 -1.47
C TYR A 251 -8.04 21.89 -2.21
N ASN A 252 -6.99 22.26 -1.45
CA ASN A 252 -5.69 22.61 -2.02
C ASN A 252 -4.92 21.36 -2.51
N ILE A 253 -4.98 21.10 -3.82
CA ILE A 253 -4.32 19.97 -4.50
C ILE A 253 -2.91 20.32 -5.04
N SER A 254 -2.42 21.56 -4.84
CA SER A 254 -1.13 22.03 -5.38
C SER A 254 0.08 21.15 -5.04
N PRO A 255 0.20 20.49 -3.87
CA PRO A 255 1.30 19.56 -3.62
C PRO A 255 1.33 18.36 -4.56
N VAL A 256 0.16 17.82 -4.93
CA VAL A 256 0.04 16.69 -5.86
C VAL A 256 0.39 17.14 -7.28
N LEU A 257 -0.16 18.28 -7.73
CA LEU A 257 0.17 18.85 -9.05
C LEU A 257 1.67 19.03 -9.25
N ARG A 258 2.36 19.65 -8.29
CA ARG A 258 3.82 19.83 -8.35
C ARG A 258 4.61 18.52 -8.38
N LEU A 259 4.04 17.43 -7.87
CA LEU A 259 4.68 16.12 -7.93
C LEU A 259 4.42 15.42 -9.26
N LEU A 260 3.22 15.55 -9.83
CA LEU A 260 2.90 15.08 -11.18
C LEU A 260 3.82 15.74 -12.21
N GLU A 261 3.94 17.07 -12.17
CA GLU A 261 4.87 17.84 -13.04
C GLU A 261 6.32 17.35 -12.92
N LYS A 262 6.78 17.05 -11.70
CA LYS A 262 8.13 16.52 -11.47
C LYS A 262 8.33 15.13 -12.06
N CYS A 263 7.31 14.26 -11.98
CA CYS A 263 7.40 12.94 -12.59
C CYS A 263 7.42 13.05 -14.12
N GLU A 264 6.65 13.97 -14.71
CA GLU A 264 6.71 14.27 -16.16
C GLU A 264 8.11 14.76 -16.56
N GLN A 265 8.70 15.71 -15.83
CA GLN A 265 10.06 16.19 -16.10
C GLN A 265 11.12 15.08 -16.02
N LEU A 266 10.98 14.16 -15.06
CA LEU A 266 11.87 13.00 -14.93
C LEU A 266 11.71 12.01 -16.10
N TYR A 267 10.50 11.88 -16.63
CA TYR A 267 10.20 11.03 -17.79
C TYR A 267 10.76 11.64 -19.08
N ASP A 268 10.50 12.93 -19.32
CA ASP A 268 11.01 13.65 -20.50
C ASP A 268 12.53 13.74 -20.49
N GLY A 269 13.15 13.98 -19.31
CA GLY A 269 14.60 14.01 -19.18
C GLY A 269 15.29 12.65 -19.34
N ALA A 270 14.55 11.54 -19.22
CA ALA A 270 15.06 10.19 -19.43
C ALA A 270 14.90 9.70 -20.88
N ASN A 271 14.13 10.42 -21.71
CA ASN A 271 13.84 10.07 -23.10
C ASN A 271 14.20 11.28 -24.00
N PRO A 272 15.50 11.49 -24.32
CA PRO A 272 15.94 12.63 -25.14
C PRO A 272 15.41 12.60 -26.58
#